data_AF-A0A1F0Q4U7-F1
#
_entry.id   AF-A0A1F0Q4U7-F1
#
_cell.length_a   1.000
_cell.length_b   1.000
_cell.length_c   1.000
_cell.angle_alpha   90.00
_cell.angle_beta   90.00
_cell.angle_gamma   90.00
#
_symmetry.space_group_name_H-M   'P 1'
#
loop_
_entity.id
_entity.type
_entity.pdbx_description
1 polymer ?
#
loop_
_entity_poly.entity_id
_entity_poly.type
_entity_poly.pdbx_seq_one_letter_code
_entity_poly.pdbx_strand_id
1 'polypeptide(L)'
;MSQVAVPQTPDASTFRGVRLLQQDHDVEHARQDCLEKLITTITEQDFSLNGIIFEERYSQSDNDKDRNTLKRLRRLNVLPQGIPAAWVSPADETCLWIPDLVAYMYRRTLTHGGQSTAWFNKYLAEHCQILTVLPKPKPAQAPREN
;
A
#
# COMPACT_ATOMS: atom_id res chain seq x y z
N MET A 1 -29.55 -18.91 10.13
CA MET A 1 -28.16 -19.25 9.79
C MET A 1 -27.75 -18.39 8.60
N SER A 2 -27.08 -17.25 8.84
CA SER A 2 -26.57 -16.41 7.76
C SER A 2 -25.31 -17.02 7.17
N GLN A 3 -25.32 -17.27 5.87
CA GLN A 3 -24.12 -17.64 5.12
C GLN A 3 -23.18 -16.43 5.10
N VAL A 4 -22.00 -16.57 5.70
CA VAL A 4 -20.90 -15.64 5.56
C VAL A 4 -20.35 -15.82 4.14
N ALA A 5 -20.37 -14.76 3.34
CA ALA A 5 -19.77 -14.77 2.02
C ALA A 5 -18.25 -15.01 2.16
N VAL A 6 -17.78 -16.13 1.62
CA VAL A 6 -16.35 -16.39 1.45
C VAL A 6 -15.81 -15.35 0.47
N PRO A 7 -14.72 -14.62 0.79
CA PRO A 7 -14.11 -13.69 -0.16
C PRO A 7 -13.74 -14.48 -1.41
N GLN A 8 -14.28 -14.08 -2.56
CA GLN A 8 -13.94 -14.72 -3.81
C GLN A 8 -12.46 -14.46 -4.09
N THR A 9 -11.65 -15.52 -4.01
CA THR A 9 -10.27 -15.52 -4.48
C THR A 9 -10.30 -15.14 -5.97
N PRO A 10 -9.56 -14.10 -6.40
CA PRO A 10 -9.48 -13.75 -7.81
C PRO A 10 -8.98 -14.95 -8.62
N ASP A 11 -9.65 -15.21 -9.74
CA ASP A 11 -9.34 -16.29 -10.67
C ASP A 11 -7.86 -16.22 -11.12
N ALA A 12 -7.18 -17.37 -11.16
CA ALA A 12 -5.77 -17.52 -11.53
C ALA A 12 -5.46 -16.97 -12.94
N SER A 13 -6.49 -16.81 -13.78
CA SER A 13 -6.41 -16.19 -15.10
C SER A 13 -6.17 -14.66 -15.07
N THR A 14 -6.42 -13.99 -13.94
CA THR A 14 -6.30 -12.52 -13.78
C THR A 14 -4.86 -12.05 -13.61
N PHE A 15 -3.96 -12.91 -13.12
CA PHE A 15 -2.55 -12.57 -12.85
C PHE A 15 -1.62 -12.91 -14.01
N ARG A 16 -2.04 -12.68 -15.26
CA ARG A 16 -1.12 -12.71 -16.41
C ARG A 16 -0.12 -11.56 -16.31
N GLY A 17 0.97 -11.82 -15.60
CA GLY A 17 2.17 -11.01 -15.54
C GLY A 17 2.12 -9.93 -14.47
N VAL A 18 2.77 -10.17 -13.34
CA VAL A 18 3.30 -9.08 -12.51
C VAL A 18 4.27 -8.31 -13.38
N ARG A 19 3.82 -7.22 -13.99
CA ARG A 19 4.66 -6.38 -14.84
C ARG A 19 5.63 -5.62 -13.95
N LEU A 20 6.93 -5.79 -14.18
CA LEU A 20 7.94 -4.98 -13.48
C LEU A 20 7.69 -3.50 -13.82
N LEU A 21 7.66 -2.65 -12.79
CA LEU A 21 7.75 -1.21 -13.00
C LEU A 21 9.15 -0.95 -13.57
N GLN A 22 9.22 -0.37 -14.77
CA GLN A 22 10.48 -0.29 -15.53
C GLN A 22 11.31 0.94 -15.21
N GLN A 23 10.72 1.95 -14.54
CA GLN A 23 11.37 3.22 -14.22
C GLN A 23 11.10 3.63 -12.77
N ASP A 24 12.06 4.31 -12.14
CA ASP A 24 11.94 4.81 -10.76
C ASP A 24 10.74 5.73 -10.58
N HIS A 25 10.41 6.53 -11.61
CA HIS A 25 9.22 7.37 -11.60
C HIS A 25 7.93 6.54 -11.52
N ASP A 26 7.86 5.40 -12.19
CA ASP A 26 6.68 4.52 -12.13
C ASP A 26 6.54 3.89 -10.74
N VAL A 27 7.67 3.54 -10.10
CA VAL A 27 7.71 3.03 -8.72
C VAL A 27 7.21 4.08 -7.72
N GLU A 28 7.68 5.31 -7.84
CA GLU A 28 7.27 6.38 -6.92
C GLU A 28 5.79 6.76 -7.11
N HIS A 29 5.28 6.82 -8.35
CA HIS A 29 3.85 7.06 -8.58
C HIS A 29 2.99 5.91 -8.04
N ALA A 30 3.41 4.65 -8.27
CA ALA A 30 2.72 3.49 -7.71
C ALA A 30 2.71 3.53 -6.17
N ARG A 31 3.82 3.92 -5.53
CA ARG A 31 3.87 4.11 -4.07
C ARG A 31 2.85 5.16 -3.61
N GLN A 32 2.78 6.30 -4.29
CA GLN A 32 1.84 7.36 -3.93
C GLN A 32 0.38 6.94 -4.09
N ASP A 33 0.04 6.25 -5.19
CA ASP A 33 -1.30 5.72 -5.42
C ASP A 33 -1.69 4.67 -4.36
N CYS A 34 -0.77 3.77 -4.01
CA CYS A 34 -0.96 2.80 -2.94
C CYS A 34 -1.15 3.48 -1.58
N LEU A 35 -0.31 4.45 -1.24
CA LEU A 35 -0.37 5.14 0.04
C LEU A 35 -1.68 5.94 0.19
N GLU A 36 -2.10 6.61 -0.88
CA GLU A 36 -3.39 7.31 -0.91
C GLU A 36 -4.57 6.35 -0.74
N LYS A 37 -4.56 5.21 -1.44
CA LYS A 37 -5.62 4.21 -1.29
C LYS A 37 -5.66 3.63 0.12
N LEU A 38 -4.49 3.34 0.69
CA LEU A 38 -4.38 2.79 2.04
C LEU A 38 -4.91 3.77 3.09
N ILE A 39 -4.44 5.01 3.09
CA ILE A 39 -4.84 6.03 4.07
C ILE A 39 -6.33 6.34 3.95
N THR A 40 -6.85 6.50 2.72
CA THR A 40 -8.29 6.71 2.49
C THR A 40 -9.09 5.56 3.10
N THR A 41 -8.70 4.32 2.81
CA THR A 41 -9.42 3.13 3.28
C THR A 41 -9.42 3.04 4.80
N ILE A 42 -8.26 3.22 5.46
CA ILE A 42 -8.17 3.16 6.92
C ILE A 42 -8.98 4.27 7.57
N THR A 43 -8.90 5.50 7.04
CA THR A 43 -9.62 6.63 7.63
C THR A 43 -11.15 6.50 7.49
N GLU A 44 -11.62 5.92 6.38
CA GLU A 44 -13.05 5.66 6.17
C GLU A 44 -13.58 4.51 7.05
N GLN A 45 -12.75 3.52 7.33
CA GLN A 45 -13.13 2.34 8.12
C GLN A 45 -13.00 2.54 9.63
N ASP A 46 -12.06 3.37 10.08
CA ASP A 46 -11.70 3.49 11.49
C ASP A 46 -11.64 4.95 11.96
N PHE A 47 -12.66 5.35 12.70
CA PHE A 47 -12.73 6.66 13.35
C PHE A 47 -11.72 6.81 14.52
N SER A 48 -11.02 5.75 14.91
CA SER A 48 -10.08 5.73 16.04
C SER A 48 -8.60 5.83 15.65
N LEU A 49 -8.29 6.11 14.38
CA LEU A 49 -6.91 6.32 13.93
C LEU A 49 -6.26 7.45 14.74
N ASN A 50 -5.24 7.13 15.53
CA ASN A 50 -4.56 8.08 16.42
C ASN A 50 -3.19 8.56 15.91
N GLY A 51 -2.65 7.93 14.88
CA GLY A 51 -1.34 8.25 14.34
C GLY A 51 -0.91 7.30 13.23
N ILE A 52 0.08 7.70 12.45
CA ILE A 52 0.66 6.89 11.38
C ILE A 52 2.19 6.84 11.55
N ILE A 53 2.76 5.64 11.53
CA ILE A 53 4.21 5.44 11.59
C ILE A 53 4.66 4.91 10.24
N PHE A 54 5.65 5.59 9.66
CA PHE A 54 6.33 5.20 8.43
C PHE A 54 7.72 4.69 8.76
N GLU A 55 8.18 3.73 7.99
CA GLU A 55 9.60 3.45 7.89
C GLU A 55 10.32 4.63 7.22
N GLU A 56 11.42 5.05 7.83
CA GLU A 56 12.32 6.05 7.28
C GLU A 56 12.95 5.53 5.97
N ARG A 57 12.85 6.34 4.91
CA ARG A 57 13.44 6.02 3.60
C ARG A 57 14.92 6.37 3.59
N TYR A 58 15.65 5.78 2.64
CA TYR A 58 17.10 5.96 2.47
C TYR A 58 17.57 7.43 2.43
N SER A 59 16.75 8.34 1.89
CA SER A 59 17.08 9.76 1.79
C SER A 59 15.97 10.66 2.33
N GLN A 60 16.36 11.84 2.83
CA GLN A 60 15.40 12.86 3.26
C GLN A 60 14.47 13.30 2.12
N SER A 61 14.97 13.37 0.88
CA SER A 61 14.18 13.69 -0.31
C SER A 61 13.05 12.68 -0.52
N ASP A 62 13.31 11.41 -0.25
CA ASP A 62 12.31 10.36 -0.34
C ASP A 62 11.28 10.42 0.80
N ASN A 63 11.71 10.73 2.02
CA ASN A 63 10.80 11.03 3.13
C ASN A 63 9.89 12.22 2.81
N ASP A 64 10.42 13.25 2.15
CA ASP A 64 9.67 14.45 1.78
C ASP A 64 8.57 14.14 0.76
N LYS A 65 8.74 13.15 -0.12
CA LYS A 65 7.69 12.70 -1.05
C LYS A 65 6.49 12.10 -0.32
N ASP A 66 6.72 11.27 0.70
CA ASP A 66 5.65 10.72 1.55
C ASP A 66 4.97 11.85 2.35
N ARG A 67 5.77 12.77 2.93
CA ARG A 67 5.25 13.94 3.64
C ARG A 67 4.38 14.81 2.75
N ASN A 68 4.77 15.02 1.50
CA ASN A 68 3.99 15.80 0.53
C ASN A 68 2.69 15.09 0.15
N THR A 69 2.70 13.76 0.07
CA THR A 69 1.48 12.96 -0.11
C THR A 69 0.52 13.16 1.06
N LEU A 70 0.98 13.02 2.31
CA LEU A 70 0.15 13.27 3.50
C LEU A 70 -0.37 14.71 3.58
N LYS A 71 0.48 15.70 3.27
CA LYS A 71 0.06 17.11 3.18
C LYS A 71 -1.08 17.29 2.16
N ARG A 72 -0.98 16.65 1.00
CA ARG A 72 -2.03 16.68 -0.02
C ARG A 72 -3.33 16.03 0.47
N LEU A 73 -3.26 14.84 1.08
CA LEU A 73 -4.43 14.15 1.63
C LEU A 73 -5.12 14.95 2.74
N ARG A 74 -4.34 15.62 3.58
CA ARG A 74 -4.86 16.57 4.58
C ARG A 74 -5.61 17.72 3.93
N ARG A 75 -5.04 18.36 2.91
CA ARG A 75 -5.72 19.46 2.18
C ARG A 75 -7.03 19.00 1.52
N LEU A 76 -7.10 17.75 1.09
CA LEU A 76 -8.30 17.14 0.51
C LEU A 76 -9.30 16.63 1.56
N ASN A 77 -9.03 16.84 2.86
CA ASN A 77 -9.81 16.32 4.00
C ASN A 77 -9.97 14.79 4.01
N VAL A 78 -9.08 14.07 3.32
CA VAL A 78 -9.01 12.60 3.35
C VAL A 78 -8.35 12.12 4.64
N LEU A 79 -7.28 12.80 5.09
CA LEU A 79 -6.63 12.54 6.37
C LEU A 79 -6.94 13.70 7.33
N PRO A 80 -7.46 13.47 8.55
CA PRO A 80 -7.74 14.53 9.49
C PRO A 80 -6.46 15.27 9.90
N GLN A 81 -6.56 16.59 10.08
CA GLN A 81 -5.40 17.46 10.36
C GLN A 81 -4.67 17.08 11.67
N GLY A 82 -5.41 16.56 12.65
CA GLY A 82 -4.89 16.23 13.97
C GLY A 82 -4.14 14.90 14.06
N ILE A 83 -4.12 14.07 13.00
CA ILE A 83 -3.44 12.77 13.05
C ILE A 83 -1.93 12.97 12.87
N PRO A 84 -1.11 12.68 13.89
CA PRO A 84 0.34 12.78 13.80
C PRO A 84 0.91 11.71 12.86
N ALA A 85 2.06 12.03 12.26
CA ALA A 85 2.82 11.07 11.46
C ALA A 85 4.31 11.16 11.78
N ALA A 86 4.97 10.01 11.90
CA ALA A 86 6.40 9.89 12.15
C ALA A 86 7.07 9.01 11.09
N TRP A 87 8.35 9.28 10.81
CA TRP A 87 9.23 8.44 10.00
C TRP A 87 10.32 7.98 10.95
N VAL A 88 10.43 6.68 11.14
CA VAL A 88 11.31 6.09 12.14
C VAL A 88 12.13 4.96 11.55
N SER A 89 13.31 4.72 12.12
CA SER A 89 14.13 3.59 11.71
C SER A 89 13.45 2.28 12.10
N PRO A 90 13.58 1.21 11.28
CA PRO A 90 13.21 -0.14 11.70
C PRO A 90 13.92 -0.62 12.99
N ALA A 91 15.05 0.01 13.33
CA ALA A 91 15.75 -0.25 14.60
C ALA A 91 14.98 0.28 15.82
N ASP A 92 14.18 1.34 15.66
CA ASP A 92 13.42 1.98 16.73
C ASP A 92 12.00 1.43 16.84
N GLU A 93 11.36 1.05 15.72
CA GLU A 93 10.07 0.38 15.68
C GLU A 93 10.17 -0.93 14.91
N THR A 94 10.45 -2.00 15.65
CA THR A 94 10.61 -3.33 15.08
C THR A 94 9.33 -3.90 14.49
N CYS A 95 8.15 -3.28 14.54
CA CYS A 95 6.99 -3.80 13.80
C CYS A 95 6.98 -3.36 12.33
N LEU A 96 7.86 -2.43 11.94
CA LEU A 96 7.87 -1.89 10.57
C LEU A 96 8.26 -2.88 9.48
N TRP A 97 8.91 -4.01 9.81
CA TRP A 97 9.22 -5.07 8.83
C TRP A 97 8.07 -6.03 8.58
N ILE A 98 7.03 -6.04 9.43
CA ILE A 98 5.90 -6.96 9.30
C ILE A 98 5.19 -6.81 7.94
N PRO A 99 4.88 -5.59 7.46
CA PRO A 99 4.30 -5.40 6.13
C PRO A 99 5.11 -6.05 5.00
N ASP A 100 6.45 -5.98 5.04
CA ASP A 100 7.30 -6.60 4.02
C ASP A 100 7.23 -8.13 4.05
N LEU A 101 7.19 -8.73 5.24
CA LEU A 101 6.99 -10.17 5.39
C LEU A 101 5.63 -10.60 4.81
N VAL A 102 4.57 -9.88 5.17
CA VAL A 102 3.21 -10.16 4.69
C VAL A 102 3.15 -10.02 3.16
N ALA A 103 3.70 -8.94 2.62
CA ALA A 103 3.75 -8.70 1.17
C ALA A 103 4.58 -9.77 0.43
N TYR A 104 5.72 -10.19 0.99
CA TYR A 104 6.53 -11.27 0.47
C TYR A 104 5.74 -12.58 0.39
N MET A 105 5.11 -12.97 1.50
CA MET A 105 4.33 -14.21 1.56
C MET A 105 3.13 -14.17 0.62
N TYR A 106 2.41 -13.05 0.57
CA TYR A 106 1.31 -12.84 -0.36
C TYR A 106 1.78 -12.96 -1.81
N ARG A 107 2.88 -12.30 -2.20
CA ARG A 107 3.43 -12.42 -3.56
C ARG A 107 3.76 -13.87 -3.95
N ARG A 108 4.22 -14.68 -3.00
CA ARG A 108 4.52 -16.10 -3.26
C ARG A 108 3.27 -16.93 -3.54
N THR A 109 2.11 -16.55 -2.99
CA THR A 109 0.84 -17.22 -3.32
C THR A 109 0.50 -17.08 -4.80
N LEU A 110 0.85 -15.94 -5.39
CA LEU A 110 0.60 -15.62 -6.79
C LEU A 110 1.63 -16.23 -7.76
N THR A 111 2.86 -16.44 -7.31
CA THR A 111 3.99 -16.70 -8.23
C THR A 111 4.58 -18.11 -8.16
N HIS A 112 4.53 -18.78 -7.01
CA HIS A 112 5.26 -20.04 -6.81
C HIS A 112 4.46 -21.14 -6.12
N GLY A 113 3.44 -20.80 -5.31
CA GLY A 113 2.73 -21.78 -4.50
C GLY A 113 3.58 -22.35 -3.35
N GLY A 114 3.18 -23.52 -2.84
CA GLY A 114 3.93 -24.31 -1.86
C GLY A 114 3.74 -23.87 -0.41
N GLN A 115 4.77 -24.11 0.42
CA GLN A 115 4.70 -23.91 1.89
C GLN A 115 4.41 -22.46 2.28
N SER A 116 4.98 -21.48 1.58
CA SER A 116 4.70 -20.06 1.86
C SER A 116 3.23 -19.71 1.63
N THR A 117 2.59 -20.31 0.63
CA THR A 117 1.15 -20.16 0.38
C THR A 117 0.33 -20.80 1.49
N ALA A 118 0.71 -22.00 1.92
CA ALA A 118 0.04 -22.68 3.03
C ALA A 118 0.11 -21.85 4.31
N TRP A 119 1.27 -21.25 4.62
CA TRP A 119 1.44 -20.39 5.79
C TRP A 119 0.66 -19.07 5.69
N PHE A 120 0.66 -18.43 4.52
CA PHE A 120 -0.13 -17.21 4.31
C PHE A 120 -1.62 -17.50 4.56
N ASN A 121 -2.16 -18.52 3.91
CA ASN A 121 -3.56 -18.89 4.03
C ASN A 121 -3.94 -19.30 5.45
N LYS A 122 -3.03 -19.97 6.17
CA LYS A 122 -3.29 -20.46 7.52
C LYS A 122 -3.22 -19.38 8.60
N TYR A 123 -2.29 -18.43 8.48
CA TYR A 123 -1.97 -17.52 9.59
C TYR A 123 -2.15 -16.04 9.30
N LEU A 124 -2.14 -15.61 8.03
CA LEU A 124 -2.16 -14.18 7.69
C LEU A 124 -3.42 -13.75 6.95
N ALA A 125 -4.01 -14.64 6.14
CA ALA A 125 -5.11 -14.29 5.25
C ALA A 125 -6.32 -13.69 5.97
N GLU A 126 -6.69 -14.21 7.15
CA GLU A 126 -7.83 -13.69 7.94
C GLU A 126 -7.56 -12.32 8.59
N HIS A 127 -6.29 -11.93 8.70
CA HIS A 127 -5.86 -10.66 9.28
C HIS A 127 -5.45 -9.63 8.22
N CYS A 128 -5.54 -9.98 6.94
CA CYS A 128 -5.13 -9.12 5.84
C CYS A 128 -6.33 -8.65 5.03
N GLN A 129 -6.39 -7.35 4.77
CA GLN A 129 -7.25 -6.80 3.74
C GLN A 129 -6.41 -6.47 2.51
N ILE A 130 -6.74 -7.06 1.35
CA ILE A 130 -6.06 -6.78 0.09
C ILE A 130 -6.76 -5.61 -0.61
N LEU A 131 -6.03 -4.53 -0.83
CA LEU A 131 -6.51 -3.35 -1.56
C LEU A 131 -5.99 -3.37 -2.99
N THR A 132 -6.89 -3.44 -3.96
CA THR A 132 -6.53 -3.28 -5.37
C THR A 132 -6.41 -1.80 -5.71
N VAL A 133 -5.26 -1.42 -6.26
CA VAL A 133 -4.95 -0.06 -6.72
C VAL A 133 -4.90 -0.07 -8.23
N LEU A 134 -5.77 0.70 -8.87
CA LEU A 134 -5.70 0.94 -10.30
C LEU A 134 -4.78 2.13 -10.55
N PRO A 135 -3.72 1.99 -11.37
CA PRO A 135 -2.82 3.09 -11.67
C PRO A 135 -3.59 4.27 -12.24
N LYS A 136 -3.36 5.47 -11.70
CA LYS A 136 -3.96 6.67 -12.28
C LYS A 136 -3.32 6.94 -13.65
N PRO A 137 -4.11 7.25 -14.70
CA PRO A 137 -3.54 7.61 -15.99
C PRO A 137 -2.69 8.87 -15.82
N LYS A 138 -1.49 8.86 -16.42
CA LYS A 138 -0.60 10.02 -16.42
C LYS A 138 -1.34 11.21 -17.04
N PRO A 139 -1.33 12.41 -16.42
CA PRO A 139 -1.91 13.58 -17.06
C PRO A 139 -1.22 13.80 -18.40
N ALA A 140 -2.01 14.02 -19.46
CA ALA A 140 -1.48 14.29 -20.78
C ALA A 140 -0.49 15.45 -20.70
N GLN A 141 0.73 15.27 -21.21
CA GLN A 141 1.68 16.37 -21.30
C GLN A 141 1.06 17.43 -22.19
N ALA A 142 0.85 18.63 -21.65
CA ALA A 142 0.46 19.78 -22.45
C ALA A 142 1.50 19.96 -23.58
N PRO A 143 1.06 20.19 -24.83
CA PRO A 143 1.99 20.42 -25.93
C PRO A 143 2.93 21.57 -25.57
N ARG A 144 4.23 21.35 -25.73
CA ARG A 144 5.22 22.41 -25.62
C ARG A 144 4.94 23.38 -26.76
N GLU A 145 4.47 24.58 -26.42
CA GLU A 145 4.43 25.68 -27.37
C GLU A 145 5.88 26.02 -27.76
N ASN A 146 6.17 25.94 -29.06
CA ASN A 146 7.44 26.36 -29.66
C ASN A 146 7.43 27.87 -29.90
#